data_AF-A0A949XSA4-F1
#
_entry.id   AF-A0A949XSA4-F1
#
_cell.length_a   1.000
_cell.length_b   1.000
_cell.length_c   1.000
_cell.angle_alpha   90.00
_cell.angle_beta   90.00
_cell.angle_gamma   90.00
#
_symmetry.space_group_name_H-M   'P 1'
#
loop_
_entity.id
_entity.type
_entity.pdbx_description
1 polymer ?
#
loop_
_entity_poly.entity_id
_entity_poly.type
_entity_poly.pdbx_seq_one_letter_code
_entity_poly.pdbx_strand_id
1 'polypeptide(L)' 'MNTKHVADKEERKKLKRAARKRTAPKAKRASGVARGSNKRKVKKLAKGQRKR' A
#
# COMPACT_ATOMS: atom_id res chain seq x y z
N MET A 1 12.21 8.47 -9.40
CA MET A 1 13.58 8.92 -9.07
C MET A 1 14.43 7.69 -8.76
N ASN A 2 15.55 7.50 -9.45
CA ASN A 2 16.51 6.43 -9.17
C ASN A 2 17.46 6.88 -8.04
N THR A 3 17.51 6.14 -6.92
CA THR A 3 18.41 6.44 -5.79
C THR A 3 19.47 5.36 -5.58
N LYS A 4 19.71 4.49 -6.59
CA LYS A 4 20.58 3.32 -6.46
C LYS A 4 22.05 3.69 -6.24
N HIS A 5 22.47 4.86 -6.73
CA HIS A 5 23.85 5.33 -6.66
C HIS A 5 24.15 6.24 -5.45
N VAL A 6 23.16 6.52 -4.61
CA VAL A 6 23.37 7.36 -3.41
C VAL A 6 23.97 6.49 -2.30
N ALA A 7 25.25 6.71 -2.02
CA ALA A 7 26.01 5.99 -1.00
C ALA A 7 25.57 6.36 0.42
N ASP A 8 25.31 7.64 0.67
CA ASP A 8 24.81 8.10 1.96
C ASP A 8 23.34 7.68 2.19
N LYS A 9 23.11 7.06 3.34
CA LYS A 9 21.80 6.55 3.75
C LYS A 9 20.85 7.71 4.10
N GLU A 10 21.36 8.80 4.66
CA GLU A 10 20.52 9.92 5.08
C GLU A 10 20.01 10.71 3.88
N GLU A 11 20.91 11.06 2.98
CA GLU A 11 20.61 11.72 1.72
C GLU A 11 19.60 10.90 0.90
N ARG A 12 19.85 9.59 0.75
CA ARG A 12 18.93 8.68 0.05
C ARG A 12 17.53 8.68 0.67
N LYS A 13 17.43 8.73 2.00
CA LYS A 13 16.15 8.80 2.71
C LYS A 13 15.46 10.15 2.49
N LYS A 14 16.19 11.27 2.57
CA LYS A 14 15.66 12.61 2.31
C LYS A 14 15.05 12.70 0.92
N LEU A 15 15.78 12.23 -0.09
CA LEU A 15 15.32 12.19 -1.48
C LEU A 15 14.06 11.33 -1.69
N LYS A 16 14.03 10.12 -1.11
CA LYS A 16 12.84 9.25 -1.16
C LYS A 16 11.63 9.87 -0.46
N ARG A 17 11.84 10.56 0.67
CA ARG A 17 10.76 11.25 1.40
C ARG A 17 10.23 12.45 0.61
N ALA A 18 11.11 13.27 0.03
CA ALA A 18 10.72 14.38 -0.82
C ALA A 18 9.90 13.91 -2.03
N ALA A 19 10.32 12.82 -2.69
CA ALA A 19 9.57 12.22 -3.78
C ALA A 19 8.16 11.76 -3.33
N ARG A 20 8.05 11.07 -2.19
CA ARG A 20 6.74 10.63 -1.63
C ARG A 20 5.85 11.78 -1.17
N LYS A 21 6.43 12.90 -0.73
CA LYS A 21 5.66 14.09 -0.33
C LYS A 21 5.11 14.84 -1.55
N ARG A 22 5.86 14.86 -2.66
CA ARG A 22 5.44 15.48 -3.93
C ARG A 22 4.41 14.66 -4.68
N THR A 23 4.36 13.34 -4.49
CA THR A 23 3.35 12.50 -5.15
C THR A 23 1.96 12.84 -4.64
N ALA A 24 1.03 13.03 -5.58
CA ALA A 24 -0.37 13.30 -5.26
C ALA A 24 -0.95 12.19 -4.38
N PRO A 25 -1.81 12.55 -3.39
CA PRO A 25 -2.50 11.57 -2.58
C PRO A 25 -3.34 10.65 -3.46
N LYS A 26 -3.36 9.35 -3.11
CA LYS A 26 -4.23 8.40 -3.81
C LYS A 26 -5.68 8.82 -3.64
N ALA A 27 -6.46 8.73 -4.71
CA ALA A 27 -7.89 8.98 -4.66
C ALA A 27 -8.54 8.15 -3.55
N LYS A 28 -9.53 8.74 -2.88
CA LYS A 28 -10.39 8.00 -1.94
C LYS A 28 -11.08 6.87 -2.72
N ARG A 29 -11.36 5.76 -2.04
CA ARG A 29 -12.18 4.69 -2.64
C ARG A 29 -13.54 5.26 -3.05
N ALA A 30 -14.07 4.79 -4.16
CA ALA A 30 -15.45 5.06 -4.54
C ALA A 30 -16.40 4.69 -3.39
N SER A 31 -17.36 5.57 -3.09
CA SER A 31 -18.29 5.44 -1.95
C SER A 31 -19.09 4.14 -1.96
N GLY A 32 -19.37 3.57 -3.15
CA GLY A 32 -20.09 2.30 -3.30
C GLY A 32 -19.24 1.03 -3.16
N VAL A 33 -17.91 1.12 -3.06
CA VAL A 33 -17.04 -0.06 -3.02
C VAL A 33 -16.70 -0.44 -1.58
N ALA A 34 -17.41 -1.45 -1.08
CA ALA A 34 -17.18 -2.01 0.25
C ALA A 34 -15.74 -2.53 0.40
N ARG A 35 -15.15 -2.35 1.59
CA ARG A 35 -13.80 -2.83 1.90
C ARG A 35 -13.79 -4.36 1.85
N GLY A 36 -13.09 -4.93 0.86
CA GLY A 36 -13.01 -6.37 0.67
C GLY A 36 -14.00 -6.95 -0.36
N SER A 37 -14.72 -6.11 -1.12
CA SER A 37 -15.54 -6.55 -2.26
C SER A 37 -14.76 -7.40 -3.28
N ASN A 38 -13.48 -7.08 -3.48
CA ASN A 38 -12.59 -7.82 -4.37
C ASN A 38 -11.99 -9.09 -3.73
N LYS A 39 -12.27 -9.37 -2.45
CA LYS A 39 -11.83 -10.62 -1.83
C LYS A 39 -12.67 -11.77 -2.38
N ARG A 40 -12.02 -12.85 -2.80
CA ARG A 40 -12.69 -14.07 -3.25
C ARG A 40 -13.58 -14.60 -2.12
N LYS A 41 -14.88 -14.76 -2.39
CA LYS A 41 -15.82 -15.38 -1.45
C LYS A 41 -15.46 -16.86 -1.29
N VAL A 42 -15.02 -17.25 -0.10
CA VAL A 42 -14.67 -18.64 0.19
C VAL A 42 -15.97 -19.40 0.53
N LYS A 43 -16.27 -20.48 -0.22
CA LYS A 43 -17.48 -21.30 -0.02
C LYS A 43 -17.40 -22.19 1.23
N LYS A 44 -16.21 -22.70 1.56
CA LYS A 44 -15.94 -23.57 2.72
C LYS A 44 -14.67 -23.10 3.43
N LEU A 45 -14.75 -22.84 4.72
CA LEU A 45 -13.59 -22.52 5.56
C LEU A 45 -13.08 -23.79 6.23
N ALA A 46 -11.76 -23.90 6.42
CA ALA A 46 -11.20 -24.96 7.25
C ALA A 46 -11.65 -24.77 8.71
N LYS A 47 -12.00 -25.88 9.38
CA LYS A 47 -12.36 -25.86 10.82
C LYS A 47 -11.17 -25.28 11.60
N GLY A 48 -11.39 -24.20 12.35
CA GLY A 48 -10.36 -23.50 13.15
C GLY A 48 -9.87 -22.16 12.59
N GLN A 49 -10.21 -21.80 11.35
CA GLN A 49 -9.91 -20.46 10.80
C GLN A 49 -10.92 -19.44 11.31
N ARG A 50 -10.48 -18.42 12.08
CA ARG A 50 -11.35 -17.33 12.55
C ARG A 50 -11.40 -16.21 11.51
N LYS A 51 -12.61 -15.71 11.21
CA LYS A 51 -12.82 -14.52 10.37
C LYS A 51 -12.38 -13.28 11.17
N ARG A 52 -11.12 -12.87 11.08
CA ARG A 52 -10.65 -11.54 11.50
C ARG A 52 -10.33 -10.70 10.27
#